data_AF-A0A2M8PV21-F1
#
_entry.id   AF-A0A2M8PV21-F1
#
_cell.length_a   1.000
_cell.length_b   1.000
_cell.length_c   1.000
_cell.angle_alpha   90.00
_cell.angle_beta   90.00
_cell.angle_gamma   90.00
#
_symmetry.space_group_name_H-M   'P 1'
#
loop_
_entity.id
_entity.type
_entity.pdbx_description
1 polymer ?
#
loop_
_entity_poly.entity_id
_entity_poly.type
_entity_poly.pdbx_seq_one_letter_code
_entity_poly.pdbx_strand_id
1 'polypeptide(L)'
;MAGKTKEELLEHYLNTDDAEFIGLLVHDVRGPLSDIISATKLINSSLDDGDIVKVDDVHTLVKIILASSDKMRMILDTAIEYDRLKRSQKTDTE
;
A
#
# COMPACT_ATOMS: atom_id res chain seq x y z
N MET A 1 -6.91 6.84 -11.33
CA MET A 1 -6.35 5.58 -11.86
C MET A 1 -6.89 4.46 -10.99
N ALA A 2 -7.64 3.51 -11.55
CA ALA A 2 -8.02 2.33 -10.78
C ALA A 2 -6.74 1.55 -10.46
N GLY A 3 -6.50 1.27 -9.17
CA GLY A 3 -5.38 0.41 -8.76
C GLY A 3 -5.63 -1.04 -9.17
N LYS A 4 -4.58 -1.85 -9.19
CA LYS A 4 -4.70 -3.31 -9.38
C LYS A 4 -5.62 -3.91 -8.31
N THR A 5 -6.42 -4.89 -8.69
CA THR A 5 -7.17 -5.71 -7.72
C THR A 5 -6.21 -6.62 -6.94
N LYS A 6 -6.73 -7.26 -5.89
CA LYS A 6 -5.97 -8.24 -5.11
C LYS A 6 -5.51 -9.42 -5.99
N GLU A 7 -6.40 -9.91 -6.84
CA GLU A 7 -6.15 -11.05 -7.74
C GLU A 7 -5.08 -10.71 -8.78
N GLU A 8 -5.17 -9.53 -9.42
CA GLU A 8 -4.18 -9.05 -10.39
C GLU A 8 -2.80 -8.86 -9.73
N LEU A 9 -2.77 -8.38 -8.48
CA LEU A 9 -1.53 -8.23 -7.74
C LEU A 9 -0.93 -9.58 -7.35
N LEU A 10 -1.75 -10.54 -6.91
CA LEU A 10 -1.30 -11.88 -6.55
C LEU A 10 -0.74 -12.62 -7.77
N GLU A 11 -1.44 -12.57 -8.91
CA GLU A 11 -0.95 -13.13 -10.17
C GLU A 11 0.39 -12.50 -10.57
N HIS A 12 0.53 -11.19 -10.42
CA HIS A 12 1.78 -10.51 -10.69
C HIS A 12 2.92 -10.99 -9.79
N TYR A 13 2.67 -11.16 -8.49
CA TYR A 13 3.66 -11.67 -7.54
C TYR A 13 4.06 -13.12 -7.83
N LEU A 14 3.09 -13.99 -8.15
CA LEU A 14 3.35 -15.39 -8.50
C LEU A 14 4.20 -15.53 -9.78
N ASN A 15 4.07 -14.59 -10.71
CA ASN A 15 4.83 -14.55 -11.97
C ASN A 15 6.14 -13.75 -11.89
N THR A 16 6.50 -13.24 -10.71
CA THR A 16 7.77 -12.52 -10.49
C THR A 16 8.83 -13.48 -9.96
N ASP A 17 10.08 -13.36 -10.44
CA ASP A 17 11.19 -14.14 -9.94
C ASP A 17 11.42 -13.89 -8.44
N ASP A 18 11.72 -14.93 -7.68
CA ASP A 18 11.89 -14.85 -6.21
C ASP A 18 12.94 -13.79 -5.81
N ALA A 19 13.98 -13.61 -6.64
CA ALA A 19 15.04 -12.61 -6.43
C ALA A 19 14.56 -11.15 -6.60
N GLU A 20 13.50 -10.94 -7.39
CA GLU A 20 12.96 -9.61 -7.72
C GLU A 20 11.72 -9.27 -6.87
N PHE A 21 11.06 -10.27 -6.30
CA PHE A 21 9.82 -10.12 -5.52
C PHE A 21 9.93 -9.06 -4.41
N ILE A 22 11.01 -9.07 -3.62
CA ILE A 22 11.19 -8.09 -2.55
C ILE A 22 11.30 -6.66 -3.09
N GLY A 23 11.99 -6.48 -4.23
CA GLY A 23 12.09 -5.18 -4.89
C GLY A 23 10.72 -4.67 -5.36
N LEU A 24 9.93 -5.57 -5.95
CA LEU A 24 8.55 -5.28 -6.37
C LEU A 24 7.65 -4.92 -5.18
N LEU A 25 7.69 -5.71 -4.09
CA LEU A 25 6.91 -5.44 -2.89
C LEU A 25 7.26 -4.07 -2.28
N VAL A 26 8.55 -3.75 -2.18
CA VAL A 26 9.02 -2.44 -1.69
C VAL A 26 8.53 -1.30 -2.59
N HIS A 27 8.60 -1.48 -3.91
CA HIS A 27 8.06 -0.50 -4.86
C HIS A 27 6.57 -0.25 -4.63
N ASP A 28 5.78 -1.31 -4.47
CA ASP A 28 4.32 -1.21 -4.33
C ASP A 28 3.90 -0.53 -3.03
N VAL A 29 4.57 -0.82 -1.91
CA VAL A 29 4.25 -0.18 -0.61
C VAL A 29 4.75 1.26 -0.52
N ARG A 30 5.78 1.63 -1.30
CA ARG A 30 6.36 2.99 -1.26
C ARG A 30 5.36 4.08 -1.61
N GLY A 31 4.54 3.87 -2.64
CA GLY A 31 3.54 4.85 -3.08
C GLY A 31 2.54 5.20 -1.98
N PRO A 32 1.75 4.21 -1.49
CA PRO A 32 0.80 4.44 -0.41
C PRO A 32 1.44 5.02 0.86
N LEU A 33 2.63 4.56 1.23
CA LEU A 33 3.36 5.12 2.39
C LEU A 33 3.70 6.60 2.19
N SER A 34 4.16 6.97 0.99
CA SER A 34 4.47 8.36 0.64
C SER A 34 3.22 9.25 0.72
N ASP A 35 2.08 8.75 0.24
CA ASP A 35 0.80 9.49 0.29
C ASP A 35 0.34 9.73 1.72
N ILE A 36 0.42 8.70 2.57
CA ILE A 36 0.10 8.81 4.00
C ILE A 36 0.98 9.88 4.66
N ILE A 37 2.29 9.79 4.51
CA ILE A 37 3.24 10.73 5.13
C ILE A 37 2.97 12.17 4.64
N SER A 38 2.74 12.34 3.34
CA SER A 38 2.52 13.66 2.74
C SER A 38 1.22 14.30 3.25
N ALA A 39 0.13 13.53 3.26
CA ALA A 39 -1.16 14.00 3.77
C ALA A 39 -1.10 14.32 5.27
N THR A 40 -0.44 13.49 6.08
CA THR A 40 -0.24 13.76 7.51
C THR A 40 0.58 15.03 7.75
N LYS A 41 1.64 15.26 6.98
CA LYS A 41 2.43 16.51 7.07
C LYS A 41 1.59 17.74 6.74
N LEU A 42 0.76 17.67 5.69
CA LEU A 42 -0.11 18.78 5.31
C LEU A 42 -1.15 19.09 6.40
N ILE A 43 -1.74 18.06 7.03
CA ILE A 43 -2.63 18.24 8.18
C ILE A 43 -1.88 18.93 9.32
N ASN A 44 -0.69 18.44 9.66
CA ASN A 44 0.09 19.01 10.77
C ASN A 44 0.46 20.47 10.52
N SER A 45 0.99 20.80 9.33
CA SER A 45 1.31 22.19 8.97
C SER A 45 0.08 23.10 9.00
N SER A 46 -1.08 22.61 8.54
CA SER A 46 -2.32 23.38 8.59
C SER A 46 -2.76 23.70 10.03
N LEU A 47 -2.52 22.79 10.97
CA LEU A 47 -2.85 22.99 12.38
C LEU A 47 -1.86 23.95 13.09
N ASP A 48 -0.59 23.96 12.67
CA ASP A 48 0.47 24.77 13.26
C ASP A 48 0.38 26.26 12.85
N ASP A 49 -0.10 26.54 11.63
CA ASP A 49 -0.13 27.91 11.07
C ASP A 49 -1.19 28.83 11.71
N GLY A 50 -2.05 28.32 12.60
CA GLY A 50 -3.04 29.11 13.36
C GLY A 50 -4.15 29.74 12.50
N ASP A 51 -4.10 29.56 11.18
CA ASP A 51 -5.14 29.95 10.23
C ASP A 51 -6.39 29.07 10.38
N ILE A 52 -7.52 29.59 9.90
CA ILE A 52 -8.78 28.82 9.86
C ILE A 52 -8.59 27.65 8.89
N VAL A 53 -8.28 26.47 9.45
CA VAL A 53 -8.22 25.23 8.70
C VAL A 53 -9.61 24.91 8.15
N LYS A 54 -9.73 24.86 6.82
CA LYS A 54 -10.98 24.43 6.20
C LYS A 54 -11.17 22.95 6.49
N VAL A 55 -12.25 22.63 7.20
CA VAL A 55 -12.63 21.26 7.59
C VAL A 55 -12.71 20.34 6.36
N ASP A 56 -13.14 20.86 5.21
CA ASP A 56 -13.19 20.12 3.94
C ASP A 56 -11.80 19.68 3.43
N ASP A 57 -10.77 20.50 3.63
CA ASP A 57 -9.40 20.19 3.22
C ASP A 57 -8.82 19.08 4.10
N VAL A 58 -9.07 19.14 5.41
CA VAL A 58 -8.69 18.08 6.36
C VAL A 58 -9.41 16.78 6.02
N HIS A 59 -10.72 16.82 5.77
CA HIS A 59 -11.47 15.63 5.37
C HIS A 59 -10.94 15.02 4.07
N THR A 60 -10.52 15.84 3.12
CA THR A 60 -9.91 15.37 1.87
C THR A 60 -8.58 14.68 2.14
N LEU A 61 -7.71 15.27 2.96
CA LEU A 61 -6.42 14.66 3.35
C LEU A 61 -6.62 13.36 4.14
N VAL A 62 -7.59 13.30 5.05
CA VAL A 62 -7.93 12.08 5.79
C VAL A 62 -8.45 10.99 4.84
N LYS A 63 -9.27 11.31 3.84
CA LYS A 63 -9.70 10.34 2.82
C LYS A 63 -8.52 9.76 2.04
N ILE A 64 -7.51 10.58 1.72
CA ILE A 64 -6.27 10.11 1.09
C ILE A 64 -5.54 9.13 2.02
N ILE A 65 -5.38 9.47 3.30
CA ILE A 65 -4.72 8.59 4.29
C ILE A 65 -5.44 7.24 4.38
N LEU A 66 -6.78 7.24 4.48
CA LEU A 66 -7.57 6.01 4.58
C LEU A 66 -7.42 5.16 3.32
N ALA A 67 -7.61 5.75 2.14
CA ALA A 67 -7.49 5.03 0.87
C ALA A 67 -6.08 4.44 0.66
N SER A 68 -5.03 5.19 1.01
CA SER A 68 -3.65 4.71 0.92
C SER A 68 -3.34 3.64 1.96
N SER A 69 -3.92 3.73 3.17
CA SER A 69 -3.79 2.69 4.19
C SER A 69 -4.46 1.38 3.76
N ASP A 70 -5.66 1.46 3.19
CA ASP A 70 -6.37 0.31 2.64
C ASP A 70 -5.59 -0.34 1.50
N LYS A 71 -5.00 0.47 0.61
CA LYS A 71 -4.15 -0.02 -0.47
C LYS A 71 -2.88 -0.71 0.07
N MET A 72 -2.24 -0.12 1.07
CA MET A 72 -1.06 -0.72 1.72
C MET A 72 -1.41 -2.06 2.38
N ARG A 73 -2.55 -2.14 3.05
CA ARG A 73 -3.06 -3.38 3.63
C ARG A 73 -3.30 -4.44 2.55
N MET A 74 -3.97 -4.08 1.46
CA MET A 74 -4.22 -5.01 0.35
C MET A 74 -2.92 -5.58 -0.22
N ILE A 75 -1.88 -4.75 -0.39
CA ILE A 75 -0.56 -5.18 -0.87
C ILE A 75 0.07 -6.19 0.11
N LEU A 76 0.07 -5.89 1.41
CA LEU A 76 0.66 -6.75 2.43
C LEU A 76 -0.09 -8.09 2.57
N ASP A 77 -1.43 -8.05 2.59
CA ASP A 77 -2.25 -9.26 2.62
C ASP A 77 -2.00 -10.14 1.40
N THR A 78 -1.77 -9.54 0.23
CA THR A 78 -1.42 -10.25 -1.01
C THR A 78 -0.02 -10.86 -0.95
N ALA A 79 0.96 -10.15 -0.38
CA ALA A 79 2.31 -10.68 -0.19
C ALA A 79 2.34 -11.87 0.80
N ILE A 80 1.52 -11.82 1.85
CA ILE A 80 1.34 -12.94 2.80
C ILE A 80 0.73 -14.15 2.09
N GLU A 81 -0.27 -13.91 1.24
CA GLU A 81 -0.90 -14.99 0.47
C GLU A 81 0.07 -15.61 -0.56
N TYR A 82 0.88 -14.79 -1.23
CA TYR A 82 1.97 -15.24 -2.09
C TYR A 82 2.95 -16.16 -1.34
N ASP A 83 3.45 -15.73 -0.17
CA ASP A 83 4.39 -16.53 0.65
C ASP A 83 3.76 -17.87 1.07
N ARG A 84 2.48 -17.86 1.49
CA ARG A 84 1.74 -19.08 1.83
C ARG A 84 1.70 -20.07 0.66
N LEU A 85 1.35 -19.61 -0.53
CA LEU A 85 1.25 -20.47 -1.72
C LEU A 85 2.61 -21.03 -2.16
N LYS A 86 3.65 -20.19 -2.16
CA LYS A 86 5.03 -20.62 -2.49
C LYS A 86 5.55 -21.69 -1.53
N ARG A 87 5.23 -21.58 -0.23
CA ARG A 87 5.61 -22.61 0.76
C ARG A 87 4.87 -23.93 0.54
N SER A 88 3.57 -23.88 0.25
CA SER A 88 2.80 -25.09 -0.07
C SER A 88 3.38 -25.85 -1.27
N GLN A 89 3.75 -25.14 -2.34
CA GLN A 89 4.37 -25.77 -3.53
C GLN A 89 5.70 -26.48 -3.23
N LYS A 90 6.53 -25.92 -2.34
CA LYS A 90 7.81 -26.55 -1.98
C LYS A 90 7.62 -27.88 -1.24
N THR A 91 6.62 -27.96 -0.36
CA THR A 91 6.34 -29.16 0.44
C THR A 91 5.79 -30.33 -0.40
N ASP A 92 5.13 -30.05 -1.52
CA ASP A 92 4.57 -31.08 -2.40
C ASP A 92 5.61 -31.66 -3.40
N THR A 93 6.81 -31.07 -3.46
CA THR A 93 7.87 -31.49 -4.41
C THR A 93 9.02 -32.27 -3.74
N GLU A 94 8.95 -32.46 -2.42
CA GLU A 94 9.89 -33.29 -1.61
C GLU A 94 9.30 -34.68 -1.32
#